data_AF-A0A849FZZ1-F1
#
_entry.id   AF-A0A849FZZ1-F1
#
_cell.length_a   1.000
_cell.length_b   1.000
_cell.length_c   1.000
_cell.angle_alpha   90.00
_cell.angle_beta   90.00
_cell.angle_gamma   90.00
#
_symmetry.space_group_name_H-M   'P 1'
#
loop_
_entity.id
_entity.type
_entity.pdbx_description
1 polymer ?
#
loop_
_entity_poly.entity_id
_entity_poly.type
_entity_poly.pdbx_seq_one_letter_code
_entity_poly.pdbx_strand_id
1 'polypeptide(L)'
;MPIVELHVLEGYGPDEKRRLGEALTDAVRFVIPAAPELVTVMIHDMPAANYYRGRKARMPADARPDAAALVQSYLTAMERREIAVAEAHLGDDFTMQFPGTAPMTRLQELIDWASPRYKFVTKTYAGFDAMQSEGEAAVVYCRGTLAGEWPDGTAFDGIRFIDRFEITGGKITRQDVWNDIAEVKAQA
;
A
#
# COMPACT_ATOMS: atom_id res chain seq x y z
N MET A 1 9.58 -22.46 18.94
CA MET A 1 10.39 -22.15 17.74
C MET A 1 9.65 -22.73 16.54
N PRO A 2 8.73 -21.97 15.93
CA PRO A 2 8.02 -22.41 14.74
C PRO A 2 8.97 -22.59 13.55
N ILE A 3 8.77 -23.63 12.77
CA ILE A 3 9.49 -23.87 11.52
C ILE A 3 8.46 -23.92 10.40
N VAL A 4 8.68 -23.12 9.35
CA VAL A 4 7.88 -23.10 8.13
C VAL A 4 8.76 -23.55 6.98
N GLU A 5 8.38 -24.64 6.34
CA GLU A 5 8.98 -25.08 5.08
C GLU A 5 8.00 -24.81 3.94
N LEU A 6 8.42 -24.00 2.97
CA LEU A 6 7.66 -23.67 1.78
C LEU A 6 8.32 -24.31 0.57
N HIS A 7 7.52 -25.00 -0.24
CA HIS A 7 7.93 -25.43 -1.57
C HIS A 7 7.26 -24.54 -2.60
N VAL A 8 8.08 -23.85 -3.41
CA VAL A 8 7.62 -22.92 -4.44
C VAL A 8 8.29 -23.27 -5.76
N LEU A 9 7.60 -23.06 -6.89
CA LEU A 9 8.22 -23.24 -8.20
C LEU A 9 9.37 -22.23 -8.40
N GLU A 10 10.45 -22.67 -9.05
CA GLU A 10 11.53 -21.79 -9.52
C GLU A 10 10.99 -20.66 -10.40
N GLY A 11 11.49 -19.44 -10.20
CA GLY A 11 11.09 -18.25 -10.97
C GLY A 11 11.07 -16.96 -10.16
N TYR A 12 11.13 -17.06 -8.82
CA TYR A 12 11.18 -15.90 -7.93
C TYR A 12 12.62 -15.55 -7.54
N GLY A 13 12.96 -14.27 -7.64
CA GLY A 13 14.27 -13.74 -7.33
C GLY A 13 14.54 -13.54 -5.83
N PRO A 14 15.72 -13.03 -5.47
CA PRO A 14 16.11 -12.82 -4.08
C PRO A 14 15.18 -11.85 -3.34
N ASP A 15 14.74 -10.77 -3.99
CA ASP A 15 13.87 -9.77 -3.36
C ASP A 15 12.46 -10.30 -3.10
N GLU A 16 11.90 -11.09 -4.01
CA GLU A 16 10.62 -11.77 -3.80
C GLU A 16 10.70 -12.76 -2.63
N LYS A 17 11.77 -13.56 -2.57
CA LYS A 17 11.98 -14.55 -1.50
C LYS A 17 12.18 -13.89 -0.14
N ARG A 18 12.90 -12.76 -0.10
CA ARG A 18 13.06 -11.94 1.10
C ARG A 18 11.70 -11.48 1.63
N ARG A 19 10.89 -10.81 0.78
CA ARG A 19 9.53 -10.35 1.16
C ARG A 19 8.63 -11.50 1.60
N LEU A 20 8.73 -12.66 0.94
CA LEU A 20 7.96 -13.85 1.31
C LEU A 20 8.37 -14.41 2.68
N GLY A 21 9.68 -14.44 2.97
CA GLY A 21 10.20 -14.85 4.27
C GLY A 21 9.76 -13.92 5.41
N GLU A 22 9.80 -12.60 5.18
CA GLU A 22 9.30 -11.58 6.11
C GLU A 22 7.80 -11.79 6.39
N ALA A 23 6.99 -11.91 5.32
CA ALA A 23 5.55 -12.11 5.44
C ALA A 23 5.18 -13.41 6.17
N LEU A 24 5.86 -14.53 5.88
CA LEU A 24 5.63 -15.80 6.58
C LEU A 24 6.02 -15.72 8.06
N THR A 25 7.10 -15.00 8.36
CA THR A 25 7.53 -14.75 9.74
C THR A 25 6.43 -14.00 10.51
N ASP A 26 5.89 -12.93 9.93
CA ASP A 26 4.82 -12.16 10.57
C ASP A 26 3.51 -12.93 10.67
N ALA A 27 3.15 -13.73 9.66
CA ALA A 27 1.97 -14.59 9.70
C ALA A 27 2.03 -15.61 10.85
N VAL A 28 3.20 -16.22 11.07
CA VAL A 28 3.42 -17.13 12.21
C VAL A 28 3.22 -16.37 13.52
N ARG A 29 3.82 -15.19 13.64
CA ARG A 29 3.78 -14.37 14.87
C ARG A 29 2.41 -13.80 15.17
N PHE A 30 1.58 -13.66 14.15
CA PHE A 30 0.20 -13.21 14.28
C PHE A 30 -0.65 -14.20 15.10
N VAL A 31 -0.30 -15.49 15.07
CA VAL A 31 -1.04 -16.56 15.75
C VAL A 31 -0.25 -17.10 16.95
N ILE A 32 1.05 -17.28 16.79
CA ILE A 32 1.94 -17.88 17.78
C ILE A 32 2.75 -16.74 18.41
N PRO A 33 2.76 -16.58 19.75
CA PRO A 33 3.53 -15.53 20.43
C PRO A 33 5.03 -15.86 20.46
N ALA A 34 5.64 -16.00 19.27
CA ALA A 34 7.06 -16.22 19.07
C ALA A 34 7.76 -14.88 18.78
N ALA A 35 8.95 -14.70 19.36
CA ALA A 35 9.85 -13.64 18.94
C ALA A 35 10.32 -13.92 17.49
N PRO A 36 10.53 -12.89 16.64
CA PRO A 36 10.85 -13.06 15.23
C PRO A 36 12.11 -13.90 14.99
N GLU A 37 13.13 -13.74 15.82
CA GLU A 37 14.39 -14.51 15.77
C GLU A 37 14.22 -16.00 16.08
N LEU A 38 13.05 -16.43 16.58
CA LEU A 38 12.71 -17.82 16.88
C LEU A 38 11.80 -18.48 15.83
N VAL A 39 11.50 -17.77 14.73
CA VAL A 39 10.75 -18.30 13.59
C VAL A 39 11.73 -18.62 12.47
N THR A 40 11.74 -19.87 12.03
CA THR A 40 12.58 -20.32 10.92
C THR A 40 11.73 -20.49 9.68
N VAL A 41 12.12 -19.84 8.57
CA VAL A 41 11.51 -20.03 7.25
C VAL A 41 12.55 -20.63 6.30
N MET A 42 12.22 -21.76 5.68
CA MET A 42 13.02 -22.38 4.63
C MET A 42 12.21 -22.41 3.33
N ILE A 43 12.78 -21.86 2.26
CA ILE A 43 12.15 -21.81 0.94
C ILE A 43 12.88 -22.79 0.03
N HIS A 44 12.15 -23.80 -0.45
CA HIS A 44 12.63 -24.81 -1.38
C HIS A 44 12.15 -24.49 -2.78
N ASP A 45 13.09 -24.19 -3.68
CA ASP A 45 12.82 -24.02 -5.09
C ASP A 45 12.59 -25.38 -5.77
N MET A 46 11.43 -25.52 -6.41
CA MET A 46 11.04 -26.70 -7.14
C MET A 46 11.22 -26.44 -8.64
N PRO A 47 12.10 -27.19 -9.33
CA PRO A 47 12.22 -27.09 -10.78
C PRO A 47 10.87 -27.33 -11.45
N ALA A 48 10.47 -26.47 -12.38
CA ALA A 48 9.18 -26.59 -13.06
C ALA A 48 9.01 -27.93 -13.79
N ALA A 49 10.10 -28.50 -14.29
CA ALA A 49 10.13 -29.84 -14.91
C ALA A 49 9.70 -30.97 -13.95
N ASN A 50 9.79 -30.73 -12.64
CA ASN A 50 9.47 -31.68 -11.58
C ASN A 50 8.08 -31.44 -10.97
N TYR A 51 7.30 -30.49 -11.48
CA TYR A 51 6.00 -30.12 -10.92
C TYR A 51 4.85 -30.32 -11.91
N TYR A 52 3.90 -31.18 -11.53
CA TYR A 52 2.70 -31.46 -12.31
C TYR A 52 1.44 -31.27 -11.46
N ARG A 53 0.44 -30.58 -12.02
CA ARG A 53 -0.89 -30.45 -11.40
C ARG A 53 -1.96 -30.84 -12.40
N GLY A 54 -2.66 -31.94 -12.12
CA GLY A 54 -3.69 -32.48 -13.02
C GLY A 54 -3.10 -33.04 -14.33
N ARG A 55 -1.99 -33.79 -14.24
CA ARG A 55 -1.24 -34.38 -15.38
C ARG A 55 -0.66 -33.36 -16.38
N LYS A 56 -0.57 -32.09 -16.00
CA LYS A 56 0.02 -31.03 -16.83
C LYS A 56 1.14 -30.35 -16.06
N ALA A 57 2.23 -30.04 -16.76
CA ALA A 57 3.26 -29.13 -16.25
C ALA A 57 2.62 -27.76 -15.97
N ARG A 58 3.12 -27.06 -14.95
CA ARG A 58 2.68 -25.71 -14.61
C ARG A 58 3.89 -24.80 -14.50
N MET A 59 3.67 -23.54 -14.85
CA MET A 59 4.62 -22.46 -14.60
C MET A 59 4.14 -21.65 -13.39
N PRO A 60 5.05 -21.06 -12.61
CA PRO A 60 4.67 -20.08 -11.60
C PRO A 60 4.01 -18.87 -12.26
N ALA A 61 3.18 -18.17 -11.49
CA ALA A 61 2.76 -16.83 -11.85
C ALA A 61 3.87 -15.83 -11.54
N ASP A 62 3.86 -14.68 -12.22
CA ASP A 62 4.76 -13.59 -11.89
C ASP A 62 4.56 -13.12 -10.45
N ALA A 63 5.64 -12.62 -9.85
CA ALA A 63 5.57 -12.05 -8.52
C ALA A 63 4.70 -10.79 -8.52
N ARG A 64 3.88 -10.64 -7.48
CA ARG A 64 3.19 -9.38 -7.24
C ARG A 64 4.20 -8.28 -6.86
N PRO A 65 3.99 -7.03 -7.31
CA PRO A 65 4.82 -5.92 -6.85
C PRO A 65 4.70 -5.76 -5.33
N ASP A 66 5.67 -5.08 -4.73
CA ASP A 66 5.56 -4.65 -3.33
C ASP A 66 4.48 -3.56 -3.24
N ALA A 67 3.38 -3.88 -2.56
CA ALA A 67 2.24 -3.00 -2.45
C ALA A 67 2.58 -1.70 -1.68
N ALA A 68 3.41 -1.78 -0.63
CA ALA A 68 3.81 -0.60 0.12
C ALA A 68 4.71 0.31 -0.72
N ALA A 69 5.68 -0.27 -1.44
CA ALA A 69 6.56 0.49 -2.35
C ALA A 69 5.78 1.14 -3.50
N LEU A 70 4.77 0.44 -4.03
CA LEU A 70 3.88 0.96 -5.07
C LEU A 70 3.10 2.18 -4.57
N VAL A 71 2.48 2.09 -3.38
CA VAL A 71 1.74 3.21 -2.78
C VAL A 71 2.68 4.38 -2.46
N GLN A 72 3.87 4.11 -1.94
CA GLN A 72 4.86 5.15 -1.67
C GLN A 72 5.30 5.88 -2.95
N SER A 73 5.48 5.14 -4.05
CA SER A 73 5.82 5.71 -5.35
C SER A 73 4.70 6.62 -5.89
N TYR A 74 3.44 6.14 -5.82
CA TYR A 74 2.26 6.94 -6.18
C TYR A 74 2.16 8.23 -5.36
N LEU A 75 2.30 8.14 -4.04
CA LEU A 75 2.21 9.30 -3.15
C LEU A 75 3.36 10.30 -3.39
N THR A 76 4.56 9.80 -3.67
CA THR A 76 5.72 10.64 -4.03
C THR A 76 5.48 11.40 -5.34
N ALA A 77 4.93 10.73 -6.35
CA ALA A 77 4.56 11.36 -7.62
C ALA A 77 3.48 12.44 -7.40
N MET A 78 2.47 12.17 -6.57
CA MET A 78 1.43 13.14 -6.22
C MET A 78 2.00 14.38 -5.51
N GLU A 79 2.90 14.19 -4.55
CA GLU A 79 3.56 15.30 -3.82
C GLU A 79 4.42 16.17 -4.76
N ARG A 80 5.11 15.54 -5.71
CA ARG A 80 5.89 16.22 -6.75
C ARG A 80 5.07 16.82 -7.89
N ARG A 81 3.75 16.60 -7.89
CA ARG A 81 2.82 16.98 -8.96
C ARG A 81 3.14 16.34 -10.32
N GLU A 82 3.73 15.15 -10.30
CA GLU A 82 4.03 14.33 -11.47
C GLU A 82 2.78 13.50 -11.85
N ILE A 83 1.71 14.18 -12.27
CA ILE A 83 0.37 13.57 -12.39
C ILE A 83 0.34 12.37 -13.34
N ALA A 84 1.01 12.46 -14.49
CA ALA A 84 1.08 11.34 -15.44
C ALA A 84 1.77 10.10 -14.85
N VAL A 85 2.75 10.29 -13.96
CA VAL A 85 3.43 9.19 -13.25
C VAL A 85 2.50 8.59 -12.21
N ALA A 86 1.79 9.43 -11.43
CA ALA A 86 0.80 8.99 -10.46
C ALA A 86 -0.35 8.20 -11.13
N GLU A 87 -0.88 8.68 -12.26
CA GLU A 87 -1.92 8.01 -13.04
C GLU A 87 -1.47 6.63 -13.54
N ALA A 88 -0.19 6.47 -13.88
CA ALA A 88 0.35 5.18 -14.31
C ALA A 88 0.33 4.11 -13.20
N HIS A 89 0.15 4.47 -11.92
CA HIS A 89 -0.03 3.51 -10.83
C HIS A 89 -1.49 3.07 -10.63
N LEU A 90 -2.45 3.78 -11.22
CA LEU A 90 -3.88 3.51 -11.05
C LEU A 90 -4.33 2.36 -11.94
N GLY A 91 -5.29 1.60 -11.43
CA GLY A 91 -5.93 0.49 -12.13
C GLY A 91 -7.25 0.90 -12.76
N ASP A 92 -7.84 -0.05 -13.48
CA ASP A 92 -9.21 0.11 -13.99
C ASP A 92 -10.18 0.32 -12.82
N ASP A 93 -11.23 1.13 -13.07
CA ASP A 93 -12.26 1.47 -12.10
C ASP A 93 -11.75 2.11 -10.79
N PHE A 94 -10.59 2.78 -10.85
CA PHE A 94 -10.04 3.49 -9.69
C PHE A 94 -11.06 4.47 -9.10
N THR A 95 -11.26 4.36 -7.78
CA THR A 95 -12.08 5.28 -7.01
C THR A 95 -11.33 5.79 -5.79
N MET A 96 -11.56 7.05 -5.43
CA MET A 96 -11.06 7.62 -4.20
C MET A 96 -12.12 8.37 -3.40
N GLN A 97 -12.03 8.27 -2.09
CA GLN A 97 -12.93 8.91 -1.15
C GLN A 97 -12.13 9.79 -0.19
N PHE A 98 -12.38 11.10 -0.25
CA PHE A 98 -11.80 12.09 0.66
C PHE A 98 -12.87 12.60 1.64
N PRO A 99 -12.48 13.18 2.79
CA PRO A 99 -13.44 13.70 3.76
C PRO A 99 -14.32 14.82 3.17
N GLY A 100 -15.64 14.69 3.33
CA GLY A 100 -16.60 15.76 2.97
C GLY A 100 -16.80 15.95 1.47
N THR A 101 -16.61 14.92 0.64
CA THR A 101 -16.91 14.93 -0.80
C THR A 101 -17.60 13.64 -1.24
N ALA A 102 -18.20 13.64 -2.43
CA ALA A 102 -18.57 12.42 -3.12
C ALA A 102 -17.31 11.65 -3.60
N PRO A 103 -17.42 10.35 -3.94
CA PRO A 103 -16.33 9.61 -4.56
C PRO A 103 -15.82 10.29 -5.83
N MET A 104 -14.51 10.27 -6.05
CA MET A 104 -13.83 10.81 -7.24
C MET A 104 -13.14 9.67 -8.00
N THR A 105 -13.00 9.80 -9.31
CA THR A 105 -12.40 8.74 -10.15
C THR A 105 -11.17 9.20 -10.94
N ARG A 106 -10.85 10.50 -10.91
CA ARG A 106 -9.70 11.08 -11.62
C ARG A 106 -8.88 11.98 -10.71
N LEU A 107 -7.56 11.95 -10.86
CA LEU A 107 -6.66 12.77 -10.04
C LEU A 107 -6.91 14.28 -10.20
N GLN A 108 -7.39 14.71 -11.36
CA GLN A 108 -7.79 16.11 -11.56
C GLN A 108 -8.94 16.54 -10.64
N GLU A 109 -9.92 15.66 -10.37
CA GLU A 109 -11.02 15.97 -9.44
C GLU A 109 -10.50 16.21 -8.03
N LEU A 110 -9.50 15.44 -7.60
CA LEU A 110 -8.82 15.64 -6.33
C LEU A 110 -8.09 16.99 -6.29
N ILE A 111 -7.38 17.36 -7.36
CA ILE A 111 -6.67 18.65 -7.45
C ILE A 111 -7.66 19.82 -7.37
N ASP A 112 -8.76 19.74 -8.12
CA ASP A 112 -9.79 20.78 -8.14
C ASP A 112 -10.49 20.92 -6.77
N TRP A 113 -10.72 19.79 -6.09
CA TRP A 113 -11.27 19.77 -4.73
C TRP A 113 -10.28 20.35 -3.69
N ALA A 114 -9.00 20.04 -3.84
CA ALA A 114 -7.93 20.45 -2.92
C ALA A 114 -7.58 21.93 -3.02
N SER A 115 -7.48 22.46 -4.25
CA SER A 115 -6.96 23.80 -4.53
C SER A 115 -7.62 24.95 -3.74
N PRO A 116 -8.96 25.00 -3.55
CA PRO A 116 -9.57 26.09 -2.77
C PRO A 116 -9.46 25.90 -1.24
N ARG A 117 -9.02 24.73 -0.76
CA ARG A 117 -9.08 24.37 0.67
C ARG A 117 -7.81 24.73 1.45
N TYR A 118 -6.66 24.73 0.79
CA TYR A 118 -5.36 25.02 1.39
C TYR A 118 -4.41 25.59 0.33
N LYS A 119 -3.47 26.43 0.77
CA LYS A 119 -2.39 26.93 -0.10
C LYS A 119 -1.39 25.82 -0.42
N PHE A 120 -1.05 25.01 0.58
CA PHE A 120 -0.38 23.73 0.43
C PHE A 120 -0.63 22.84 1.63
N VAL A 121 -0.43 21.54 1.45
CA VAL A 121 -0.40 20.53 2.51
C VAL A 121 0.74 19.57 2.22
N THR A 122 1.48 19.17 3.24
CA THR A 122 2.55 18.17 3.19
C THR A 122 2.23 17.02 4.12
N LYS A 123 2.78 15.84 3.81
CA LYS A 123 2.61 14.61 4.60
C LYS A 123 3.94 14.16 5.16
N THR A 124 3.99 13.97 6.48
CA THR A 124 5.08 13.25 7.13
C THR A 124 4.60 11.84 7.46
N TYR A 125 5.13 10.83 6.76
CA TYR A 125 4.76 9.44 6.97
C TYR A 125 5.46 8.84 8.18
N ALA A 126 4.68 8.29 9.11
CA ALA A 126 5.18 7.51 10.24
C ALA A 126 5.36 6.02 9.89
N GLY A 127 4.66 5.51 8.88
CA GLY A 127 4.78 4.13 8.44
C GLY A 127 3.76 3.72 7.39
N PHE A 128 4.01 2.54 6.81
CA PHE A 128 3.16 1.86 5.84
C PHE A 128 2.95 0.43 6.31
N ASP A 129 1.69 0.04 6.50
CA ASP A 129 1.29 -1.27 6.97
C ASP A 129 0.58 -1.99 5.83
N ALA A 130 1.18 -3.05 5.29
CA ALA A 130 0.67 -3.80 4.15
C ALA A 130 0.21 -5.22 4.55
N MET A 131 -0.93 -5.65 4.01
CA MET A 131 -1.50 -6.97 4.27
C MET A 131 -2.32 -7.47 3.07
N GLN A 132 -2.47 -8.79 2.94
CA GLN A 132 -3.40 -9.37 1.97
C GLN A 132 -4.81 -9.41 2.58
N SER A 133 -5.82 -8.93 1.85
CA SER A 133 -7.22 -9.10 2.26
C SER A 133 -7.70 -10.54 2.07
N GLU A 134 -8.90 -10.87 2.56
CA GLU A 134 -9.54 -12.16 2.25
C GLU A 134 -9.83 -12.35 0.75
N GLY A 135 -9.94 -11.24 0.01
CA GLY A 135 -10.10 -11.24 -1.44
C GLY A 135 -8.77 -11.06 -2.18
N GLU A 136 -8.87 -10.60 -3.43
CA GLU A 136 -7.70 -10.43 -4.29
C GLU A 136 -6.82 -9.24 -3.93
N ALA A 137 -7.39 -8.23 -3.26
CA ALA A 137 -6.70 -6.98 -2.97
C ALA A 137 -5.61 -7.14 -1.89
N ALA A 138 -4.44 -6.58 -2.15
CA ALA A 138 -3.53 -6.17 -1.09
C ALA A 138 -4.00 -4.82 -0.54
N VAL A 139 -4.01 -4.68 0.79
CA VAL A 139 -4.41 -3.46 1.49
C VAL A 139 -3.17 -2.81 2.08
N VAL A 140 -3.02 -1.51 1.86
CA VAL A 140 -1.93 -0.73 2.46
C VAL A 140 -2.53 0.44 3.24
N TYR A 141 -2.19 0.55 4.51
CA TYR A 141 -2.45 1.74 5.30
C TYR A 141 -1.19 2.59 5.35
N CYS A 142 -1.30 3.89 5.06
CA CYS A 142 -0.25 4.85 5.36
C CYS A 142 -0.74 5.82 6.42
N ARG A 143 0.12 6.16 7.37
CA ARG A 143 -0.24 6.92 8.56
C ARG A 143 0.83 7.93 8.92
N GLY A 144 0.43 9.03 9.53
CA GLY A 144 1.37 10.10 9.86
C GLY A 144 0.68 11.40 10.26
N THR A 145 1.34 12.52 9.97
CA THR A 145 0.83 13.87 10.23
C THR A 145 0.83 14.75 8.99
N LEU A 146 -0.08 15.73 8.96
CA LEU A 146 -0.17 16.78 7.96
C LEU A 146 0.30 18.10 8.56
N ALA A 147 0.99 18.88 7.73
CA ALA A 147 1.31 20.28 7.96
C ALA A 147 0.98 21.10 6.71
N GLY A 148 0.81 22.40 6.86
CA GLY A 148 0.50 23.25 5.72
C GLY A 148 0.12 24.68 6.05
N GLU A 149 -0.42 25.36 5.05
CA GLU A 149 -0.97 26.71 5.18
C GLU A 149 -2.38 26.74 4.59
N TRP A 150 -3.29 27.39 5.32
CA TRP A 150 -4.63 27.74 4.84
C TRP A 150 -4.55 28.82 3.74
N PRO A 151 -5.66 29.07 3.00
CA PRO A 151 -5.66 30.09 1.93
C PRO A 151 -5.37 31.52 2.42
N ASP A 152 -5.62 31.82 3.70
CA ASP A 152 -5.30 33.11 4.33
C ASP A 152 -3.83 33.23 4.79
N GLY A 153 -3.04 32.15 4.63
CA GLY A 153 -1.64 32.09 5.05
C GLY A 153 -1.42 31.58 6.48
N THR A 154 -2.48 31.31 7.24
CA THR A 154 -2.36 30.76 8.60
C THR A 154 -1.83 29.32 8.53
N ALA A 155 -0.77 29.02 9.28
CA ALA A 155 -0.14 27.71 9.29
C ALA A 155 -0.90 26.70 10.18
N PHE A 156 -0.81 25.42 9.83
CA PHE A 156 -1.28 24.30 10.65
C PHE A 156 -0.25 23.16 10.63
N ASP A 157 -0.22 22.34 11.69
CA ASP A 157 0.69 21.20 11.84
C ASP A 157 0.11 20.17 12.81
N GLY A 158 0.69 18.96 12.82
CA GLY A 158 0.37 17.91 13.78
C GLY A 158 -0.95 17.20 13.52
N ILE A 159 -1.58 17.41 12.36
CA ILE A 159 -2.89 16.84 12.05
C ILE A 159 -2.72 15.38 11.68
N ARG A 160 -3.30 14.46 12.46
CA ARG A 160 -3.18 13.03 12.17
C ARG A 160 -3.93 12.66 10.90
N PHE A 161 -3.37 11.73 10.14
CA PHE A 161 -4.05 11.10 9.02
C PHE A 161 -3.80 9.60 8.95
N ILE A 162 -4.73 8.92 8.29
CA ILE A 162 -4.56 7.58 7.75
C ILE A 162 -5.19 7.53 6.36
N ASP A 163 -4.45 7.04 5.37
CA ASP A 163 -5.02 6.67 4.08
C ASP A 163 -5.00 5.15 3.95
N ARG A 164 -6.00 4.60 3.29
CA ARG A 164 -6.11 3.18 2.96
C ARG A 164 -6.12 3.03 1.45
N PHE A 165 -5.30 2.12 0.96
CA PHE A 165 -5.22 1.75 -0.45
C PHE A 165 -5.60 0.29 -0.66
N GLU A 166 -6.27 0.00 -1.76
CA GLU A 166 -6.42 -1.35 -2.28
C GLU A 166 -5.64 -1.49 -3.59
N ILE A 167 -4.88 -2.57 -3.71
CA ILE A 167 -4.07 -2.90 -4.86
C ILE A 167 -4.54 -4.23 -5.42
N THR A 168 -5.01 -4.23 -6.67
CA THR A 168 -5.43 -5.43 -7.40
C THR A 168 -4.68 -5.47 -8.72
N GLY A 169 -4.17 -6.65 -9.11
CA GLY A 169 -3.42 -6.80 -10.36
C GLY A 169 -2.15 -5.92 -10.45
N GLY A 170 -1.59 -5.51 -9.31
CA GLY A 170 -0.42 -4.62 -9.26
C GLY A 170 -0.74 -3.16 -9.58
N LYS A 171 -2.00 -2.72 -9.42
CA LYS A 171 -2.44 -1.34 -9.60
C LYS A 171 -3.31 -0.88 -8.43
N ILE A 172 -3.28 0.42 -8.12
CA ILE A 172 -4.16 1.01 -7.10
C ILE A 172 -5.56 1.11 -7.67
N THR A 173 -6.52 0.43 -7.05
CA THR A 173 -7.93 0.45 -7.44
C THR A 173 -8.80 1.24 -6.48
N ARG A 174 -8.31 1.51 -5.26
CA ARG A 174 -9.05 2.30 -4.28
C ARG A 174 -8.13 3.12 -3.39
N GLN A 175 -8.54 4.34 -3.06
CA GLN A 175 -7.94 5.18 -2.01
C GLN A 175 -9.04 5.78 -1.11
N ASP A 176 -9.00 5.48 0.18
CA ASP A 176 -9.86 6.13 1.17
C ASP A 176 -9.00 6.95 2.15
N VAL A 177 -9.40 8.19 2.44
CA VAL A 177 -8.61 9.12 3.26
C VAL A 177 -9.39 9.55 4.51
N TRP A 178 -8.75 9.42 5.67
CA TRP A 178 -9.23 9.94 6.94
C TRP A 178 -8.18 10.85 7.58
N ASN A 179 -8.60 12.00 8.07
CA ASN A 179 -7.73 12.91 8.81
C ASN A 179 -8.54 13.87 9.68
N ASP A 180 -7.87 14.48 10.65
CA ASP A 180 -8.47 15.40 11.61
C ASP A 180 -8.53 16.86 11.09
N ILE A 181 -8.33 17.11 9.77
CA ILE A 181 -8.14 18.47 9.24
C ILE A 181 -9.37 19.36 9.41
N ALA A 182 -10.56 18.75 9.38
CA ALA A 182 -11.82 19.48 9.55
C ALA A 182 -11.97 19.99 10.99
N GLU A 183 -11.55 19.21 11.99
CA GLU A 183 -11.59 19.59 13.40
C GLU A 183 -10.64 20.77 13.68
N VAL A 184 -9.45 20.76 13.08
CA VAL A 184 -8.50 21.86 13.22
C VAL A 184 -9.01 23.12 12.52
N LYS A 185 -9.60 22.99 11.32
CA LYS A 185 -10.19 24.13 10.61
C LYS A 185 -11.36 24.75 11.37
N ALA A 186 -12.16 23.97 12.08
CA ALA A 186 -13.30 24.49 12.85
C ALA A 186 -12.86 25.32 14.08
N GLN A 187 -11.61 25.19 14.51
CA GLN A 187 -11.04 25.90 15.67
C GLN A 187 -10.17 27.10 15.27
N ALA A 188 -9.84 27.24 13.99
CA ALA A 188 -9.03 28.33 13.42
C ALA A 188 -9.91 29.54 13.05
#